data_AF-W3V5D7-F1
#
_entry.id   AF-W3V5D7-F1
#
_cell.length_a   1.000
_cell.length_b   1.000
_cell.length_c   1.000
_cell.angle_alpha   90.00
_cell.angle_beta   90.00
_cell.angle_gamma   90.00
#
_symmetry.space_group_name_H-M   'P 1'
#
loop_
_entity.id
_entity.type
_entity.pdbx_description
1 polymer ?
#
loop_
_entity_poly.entity_id
_entity_poly.type
_entity_poly.pdbx_seq_one_letter_code
_entity_poly.pdbx_strand_id
1 'polypeptide(L)'
;MIGLVILISTIILNQIGHQLPVIRPFPSPTLTFDNINRISEMANLMTKDSSGDSFPGDHGLMLLTFSCFILRYISVKAFSIALLIMVIFALPRIMAGTHWFTDIAVGSLSLVLIGASWLLLTPLSDIMINWLDKNLPQIGYPV
;
A
#
# COMPACT_ATOMS: atom_id res chain seq x y z
N MET A 1 -8.11 17.51 4.87
CA MET A 1 -7.05 17.12 5.81
C MET A 1 -6.87 15.61 5.96
N ILE A 2 -7.94 14.81 6.09
CA ILE A 2 -7.86 13.33 6.24
C ILE A 2 -7.02 12.67 5.14
N GLY A 3 -7.23 13.01 3.86
CA GLY A 3 -6.45 12.45 2.75
C GLY A 3 -4.95 12.69 2.84
N LEU A 4 -4.53 13.83 3.42
CA LEU A 4 -3.12 14.14 3.63
C LEU A 4 -2.53 13.32 4.77
N VAL A 5 -3.31 13.07 5.83
CA VAL A 5 -2.91 12.15 6.92
C VAL A 5 -2.78 10.72 6.39
N ILE A 6 -3.71 10.26 5.54
CA ILE A 6 -3.59 8.95 4.87
C ILE A 6 -2.27 8.87 4.11
N LEU A 7 -1.94 9.90 3.32
CA LEU A 7 -0.74 9.92 2.50
C LEU A 7 0.54 9.89 3.36
N ILE A 8 0.63 10.74 4.39
CA ILE A 8 1.76 10.77 5.33
C ILE A 8 1.92 9.42 6.04
N SER A 9 0.83 8.90 6.60
CA SER A 9 0.82 7.60 7.28
C SER A 9 1.26 6.47 6.36
N THR A 10 0.78 6.46 5.13
CA THR A 10 1.13 5.43 4.14
C THR A 10 2.61 5.49 3.77
N ILE A 11 3.17 6.69 3.57
CA ILE A 11 4.60 6.85 3.25
C ILE A 11 5.47 6.41 4.43
N ILE A 12 5.12 6.80 5.65
CA ILE A 12 5.87 6.41 6.86
C ILE A 12 5.85 4.88 7.02
N LEU A 13 4.68 4.25 6.91
CA LEU A 13 4.57 2.79 7.00
C LEU A 13 5.36 2.09 5.88
N ASN A 14 5.36 2.66 4.67
CA ASN A 14 6.12 2.10 3.56
C ASN A 14 7.62 2.16 3.81
N GLN A 15 8.11 3.31 4.28
CA GLN A 15 9.52 3.47 4.63
C GLN A 15 9.93 2.52 5.76
N ILE A 16 9.12 2.41 6.82
CA ILE A 16 9.38 1.46 7.92
C ILE A 16 9.42 0.02 7.39
N GLY A 17 8.50 -0.34 6.49
CA GLY A 17 8.47 -1.66 5.87
C GLY A 17 9.74 -1.99 5.08
N HIS A 18 10.26 -1.02 4.32
CA HIS A 18 11.51 -1.14 3.57
C HIS A 18 12.77 -1.20 4.46
N GLN A 19 12.71 -0.67 5.68
CA GLN A 19 13.80 -0.78 6.66
C GLN A 19 13.81 -2.13 7.39
N LEU A 20 12.80 -2.99 7.20
CA LEU A 20 12.83 -4.32 7.80
C LEU A 20 13.91 -5.17 7.11
N PRO A 21 14.82 -5.82 7.86
CA PRO A 21 15.88 -6.65 7.31
C PRO A 21 15.34 -8.02 6.86
N VAL A 22 14.29 -8.03 6.05
CA VAL A 22 13.72 -9.25 5.45
C VAL A 22 14.45 -9.48 4.13
N ILE A 23 15.59 -10.16 4.23
CA ILE A 23 16.31 -10.65 3.05
C ILE A 23 15.49 -11.79 2.47
N ARG A 24 14.86 -11.55 1.32
CA ARG A 24 14.22 -12.62 0.57
C ARG A 24 15.23 -13.18 -0.43
N PRO A 25 15.51 -14.50 -0.39
CA PRO A 25 16.47 -15.13 -1.31
C PRO A 25 16.10 -14.96 -2.78
N PHE A 26 14.83 -14.64 -3.06
CA PHE A 26 14.21 -14.62 -4.38
C PHE A 26 13.37 -13.33 -4.56
N PRO A 27 13.90 -12.29 -5.24
CA PRO A 27 13.28 -10.97 -5.24
C PRO A 27 11.93 -10.93 -5.97
N SER A 28 11.70 -11.78 -6.97
CA SER A 28 10.41 -11.93 -7.64
C SER A 28 10.34 -13.29 -8.37
N PRO A 29 9.13 -13.82 -8.64
CA PRO A 29 8.96 -15.06 -9.43
C PRO A 29 9.77 -15.07 -10.73
N THR A 30 9.82 -13.92 -11.41
CA THR A 30 10.54 -13.70 -12.69
C THR A 30 12.07 -13.78 -12.58
N LEU A 31 12.62 -13.73 -11.36
CA LEU A 31 14.05 -13.85 -11.05
C LEU A 31 14.41 -15.18 -10.37
N THR A 32 13.41 -16.03 -10.09
CA THR A 32 13.59 -17.27 -9.31
C THR A 32 13.65 -18.52 -10.19
N PHE A 33 13.04 -18.48 -11.38
CA PHE A 33 13.05 -19.60 -12.32
C PHE A 33 13.72 -19.19 -13.63
N ASP A 34 14.53 -20.10 -14.18
CA ASP A 34 15.03 -20.00 -15.55
C ASP A 34 13.90 -20.42 -16.52
N ASN A 35 13.84 -19.77 -17.69
CA ASN A 35 12.88 -20.05 -18.78
C ASN A 35 11.43 -19.52 -18.56
N ILE A 36 11.29 -18.26 -18.11
CA ILE A 36 9.98 -17.62 -17.89
C ILE A 36 9.61 -16.72 -19.07
N ASN A 37 8.39 -16.89 -19.58
CA ASN A 37 7.80 -16.00 -20.60
C ASN A 37 7.53 -14.61 -20.00
N ARG A 38 8.45 -13.66 -20.24
CA ARG A 38 8.26 -12.27 -19.80
C ARG A 38 7.29 -11.56 -20.73
N ILE A 39 6.32 -10.85 -20.15
CA ILE A 39 5.32 -10.09 -20.91
C ILE A 39 6.00 -9.00 -21.77
N SER A 40 7.15 -8.47 -21.34
CA SER A 40 7.97 -7.56 -22.17
C SER A 40 8.52 -8.22 -23.43
N GLU A 41 8.97 -9.47 -23.35
CA GLU A 41 9.48 -10.24 -24.48
C GLU A 41 8.37 -10.69 -25.44
N MET A 42 7.18 -10.99 -24.92
CA MET A 42 6.05 -11.44 -25.74
C MET A 42 5.21 -10.32 -26.36
N ALA A 43 5.10 -9.17 -25.70
CA ALA A 43 4.23 -8.07 -26.15
C ALA A 43 4.99 -6.84 -26.66
N ASN A 44 6.33 -6.80 -26.55
CA ASN A 44 7.17 -5.65 -26.90
C ASN A 44 6.72 -4.34 -26.20
N LEU A 45 6.10 -4.49 -25.02
CA LEU A 45 5.65 -3.40 -24.17
C LEU A 45 6.64 -3.27 -23.01
N MET A 46 7.16 -2.06 -22.78
CA MET A 46 8.06 -1.76 -21.67
C MET A 46 7.26 -1.72 -20.35
N THR A 47 6.82 -2.89 -19.87
CA THR A 47 6.07 -3.05 -18.63
C THR A 47 7.00 -3.52 -17.52
N LYS A 48 7.03 -2.82 -16.38
CA LYS A 48 7.83 -3.17 -15.19
C LYS A 48 7.53 -4.60 -14.75
N ASP A 49 8.41 -5.53 -15.07
CA ASP A 49 8.26 -7.00 -15.06
C ASP A 49 9.34 -7.70 -14.22
N SER A 50 10.17 -6.91 -13.54
CA SER A 50 11.14 -7.34 -12.55
C SER A 50 11.22 -6.27 -11.45
N SER A 51 11.04 -6.68 -10.19
CA SER A 51 11.34 -5.84 -9.03
C SER A 51 12.39 -6.53 -8.17
N GLY A 52 13.48 -5.81 -7.90
CA GLY A 52 14.53 -6.22 -6.95
C GLY A 52 14.19 -5.91 -5.50
N ASP A 53 13.09 -5.17 -5.27
CA ASP A 53 12.66 -4.67 -3.98
C ASP A 53 11.15 -4.93 -3.82
N SER A 54 10.79 -6.22 -3.81
CA SER A 54 9.39 -6.64 -3.82
C SER A 54 8.77 -6.69 -2.42
N PHE A 55 9.57 -6.43 -1.38
CA PHE A 55 9.11 -6.46 0.01
C PHE A 55 9.23 -5.10 0.68
N PRO A 56 8.15 -4.60 1.30
CA PRO A 56 6.77 -5.08 1.23
C PRO A 56 6.14 -4.83 -0.15
N GLY A 57 4.97 -5.42 -0.44
CA GLY A 57 4.23 -5.08 -1.64
C GLY A 57 3.72 -3.63 -1.57
N ASP A 58 4.49 -2.67 -2.10
CA ASP A 58 4.22 -1.21 -2.03
C ASP A 58 2.76 -0.88 -2.37
N HIS A 59 2.27 -1.43 -3.49
CA HIS A 59 0.91 -1.15 -3.96
C HIS A 59 -0.15 -1.76 -3.03
N GLY A 60 0.12 -2.95 -2.49
CA GLY A 60 -0.75 -3.59 -1.51
C GLY A 60 -0.81 -2.80 -0.20
N LEU A 61 0.35 -2.31 0.25
CA LEU A 61 0.47 -1.52 1.49
C LEU A 61 -0.31 -0.20 1.36
N MET A 62 -0.18 0.49 0.23
CA MET A 62 -0.92 1.73 -0.04
C MET A 62 -2.43 1.51 -0.03
N LEU A 63 -2.93 0.51 -0.76
CA LEU A 63 -4.37 0.25 -0.89
C LEU A 63 -4.99 -0.31 0.40
N LEU A 64 -4.25 -1.11 1.16
CA LEU A 64 -4.68 -1.59 2.48
C LEU A 64 -4.74 -0.46 3.51
N THR A 65 -3.70 0.40 3.57
CA THR A 65 -3.70 1.56 4.48
C THR A 65 -4.87 2.48 4.17
N PHE A 66 -5.10 2.77 2.88
CA PHE A 66 -6.27 3.53 2.44
C PHE A 66 -7.57 2.89 2.93
N SER A 67 -7.76 1.59 2.71
CA SER A 67 -8.97 0.87 3.13
C SER A 67 -9.22 0.97 4.64
N CYS A 68 -8.18 0.86 5.48
CA CYS A 68 -8.31 1.02 6.93
C CYS A 68 -8.79 2.43 7.34
N PHE A 69 -8.33 3.48 6.66
CA PHE A 69 -8.82 4.84 6.92
C PHE A 69 -10.26 5.05 6.44
N ILE A 70 -10.66 4.46 5.30
CA ILE A 70 -12.04 4.48 4.83
C ILE A 70 -12.98 3.79 5.84
N LEU A 71 -12.54 2.68 6.44
CA LEU A 71 -13.28 1.99 7.49
C LEU A 71 -13.47 2.89 8.73
N ARG A 72 -12.45 3.64 9.14
CA ARG A 72 -12.49 4.50 10.33
C ARG A 72 -13.34 5.77 10.14
N TYR A 73 -13.24 6.43 8.99
CA TYR A 73 -13.77 7.79 8.80
C TYR A 73 -15.01 7.89 7.90
N ILE A 74 -15.34 6.85 7.10
CA ILE A 74 -16.44 6.93 6.12
C ILE A 74 -17.53 5.89 6.41
N SER A 75 -17.33 4.62 6.06
CA SER A 75 -18.32 3.57 6.29
C SER A 75 -17.78 2.17 5.98
N VAL A 76 -18.42 1.16 6.58
CA VAL A 76 -18.14 -0.27 6.29
C VAL A 76 -18.47 -0.63 4.84
N LYS A 77 -19.50 -0.02 4.23
CA LYS A 77 -19.84 -0.26 2.81
C LYS A 77 -18.74 0.25 1.88
N ALA A 78 -18.23 1.45 2.14
CA ALA A 78 -17.12 2.02 1.37
C ALA A 78 -15.83 1.21 1.57
N PHE A 79 -15.61 0.67 2.77
CA PHE A 79 -14.50 -0.24 3.05
C PHE A 79 -14.56 -1.52 2.20
N SER A 80 -15.74 -2.15 2.06
CA SER A 80 -15.88 -3.33 1.19
C SER A 80 -15.53 -3.02 -0.27
N ILE A 81 -15.94 -1.84 -0.78
CA ILE A 81 -15.59 -1.38 -2.13
C ILE A 81 -14.08 -1.14 -2.25
N ALA A 82 -13.47 -0.48 -1.26
CA ALA A 82 -12.02 -0.24 -1.24
C ALA A 82 -11.21 -1.56 -1.24
N LEU A 83 -11.69 -2.57 -0.51
CA LEU A 83 -11.06 -3.89 -0.47
C LEU A 83 -11.20 -4.64 -1.80
N LEU A 84 -12.34 -4.50 -2.48
CA LEU A 84 -12.52 -5.03 -3.83
C LEU A 84 -11.55 -4.37 -4.83
N ILE A 85 -11.41 -3.04 -4.77
CA ILE A 85 -10.45 -2.30 -5.60
C ILE A 85 -9.02 -2.77 -5.30
N MET A 86 -8.68 -2.98 -4.03
CA MET A 86 -7.38 -3.51 -3.63
C MET A 86 -7.11 -4.85 -4.32
N VAL A 87 -8.06 -5.79 -4.27
CA VAL A 87 -7.90 -7.11 -4.91
C VAL A 87 -7.72 -6.97 -6.42
N ILE A 88 -8.59 -6.20 -7.08
CA ILE A 88 -8.54 -6.02 -8.55
C ILE A 88 -7.21 -5.39 -8.98
N PHE A 89 -6.66 -4.45 -8.21
CA PHE A 89 -5.41 -3.77 -8.56
C PHE A 89 -4.16 -4.55 -8.13
N ALA A 90 -4.28 -5.42 -7.12
CA ALA A 90 -3.21 -6.33 -6.71
C ALA A 90 -3.05 -7.50 -7.69
N LEU A 91 -4.12 -7.98 -8.31
CA LEU A 91 -4.10 -9.13 -9.22
C LEU A 91 -3.15 -8.96 -10.42
N PRO A 92 -3.17 -7.85 -11.18
CA PRO A 92 -2.21 -7.61 -12.26
C PRO A 92 -0.75 -7.67 -11.81
N ARG A 93 -0.43 -7.24 -10.58
CA ARG A 93 0.93 -7.25 -10.02
C ARG A 93 1.42 -8.66 -9.71
N ILE A 94 0.53 -9.52 -9.21
CA ILE A 94 0.80 -10.94 -8.99
C ILE A 94 0.91 -11.66 -10.33
N MET A 95 -0.02 -11.44 -11.25
CA MET A 95 -0.06 -12.08 -12.57
C MET A 95 1.14 -11.69 -13.44
N ALA A 96 1.64 -10.46 -13.33
CA ALA A 96 2.85 -10.01 -14.01
C ALA A 96 4.15 -10.56 -13.40
N GLY A 97 4.08 -11.32 -12.30
CA GLY A 97 5.26 -11.89 -11.64
C GLY A 97 6.14 -10.88 -10.91
N THR A 98 5.65 -9.65 -10.68
CA THR A 98 6.42 -8.58 -10.01
C THR A 98 6.45 -8.70 -8.49
N HIS A 99 5.44 -9.35 -7.91
CA HIS A 99 5.33 -9.61 -6.47
C HIS A 99 4.76 -11.01 -6.26
N TRP A 100 5.23 -11.69 -5.22
CA TRP A 100 4.56 -12.90 -4.75
C TRP A 100 3.25 -12.53 -4.04
N PHE A 101 2.28 -13.45 -4.07
CA PHE A 101 1.05 -13.29 -3.27
C PHE A 101 1.38 -13.07 -1.78
N THR A 102 2.39 -13.76 -1.27
CA THR A 102 2.86 -13.64 0.12
C THR A 102 3.41 -12.24 0.46
N ASP A 103 3.91 -11.50 -0.52
CA ASP A 103 4.40 -10.12 -0.35
C ASP A 103 3.28 -9.19 0.09
N ILE A 104 2.08 -9.42 -0.47
CA ILE A 104 0.88 -8.63 -0.21
C ILE A 104 0.15 -9.20 1.01
N ALA A 105 -0.09 -10.52 1.02
CA ALA A 105 -0.91 -11.18 2.03
C ALA A 105 -0.23 -11.27 3.40
N VAL A 106 1.10 -11.43 3.46
CA VAL A 106 1.85 -11.52 4.72
C VAL A 106 2.62 -10.24 4.96
N GLY A 107 3.33 -9.72 3.96
CA GLY A 107 4.12 -8.50 4.09
C GLY A 107 3.25 -7.27 4.33
N SER A 108 2.52 -6.83 3.31
CA SER A 108 1.72 -5.61 3.38
C SER A 108 0.62 -5.69 4.44
N LEU A 109 -0.06 -6.83 4.58
CA LEU A 109 -1.14 -6.99 5.56
C LEU A 109 -0.64 -6.89 7.01
N SER A 110 0.47 -7.57 7.36
CA SER A 110 0.97 -7.53 8.74
C SER A 110 1.45 -6.14 9.13
N LEU A 111 2.19 -5.47 8.23
CA LEU A 111 2.64 -4.09 8.42
C LEU A 111 1.48 -3.12 8.58
N VAL A 112 0.43 -3.24 7.75
CA VAL A 112 -0.75 -2.40 7.86
C VAL A 112 -1.52 -2.70 9.14
N LEU A 113 -1.69 -3.95 9.55
CA LEU A 113 -2.42 -4.25 10.79
C LEU A 113 -1.70 -3.68 12.03
N ILE A 114 -0.38 -3.84 12.10
CA ILE A 114 0.43 -3.27 13.19
C ILE A 114 0.39 -1.74 13.12
N GLY A 115 0.68 -1.16 11.95
CA GLY A 115 0.71 0.28 11.75
C GLY A 115 -0.63 0.96 11.98
N ALA A 116 -1.71 0.40 11.42
CA ALA A 116 -3.06 0.91 11.57
C ALA A 116 -3.56 0.80 13.02
N SER A 117 -3.15 -0.22 13.78
CA SER A 117 -3.51 -0.30 15.21
C SER A 117 -2.95 0.90 15.99
N TRP A 118 -1.72 1.32 15.69
CA TRP A 118 -1.12 2.50 16.32
C TRP A 118 -1.70 3.80 15.79
N LEU A 119 -1.97 3.90 14.48
CA LEU A 119 -2.42 5.15 13.86
C LEU A 119 -3.92 5.42 14.05
N LEU A 120 -4.76 4.38 13.96
CA LEU A 120 -6.22 4.51 13.90
C LEU A 120 -6.95 4.16 15.21
N LEU A 121 -6.37 3.30 16.06
CA LEU A 121 -6.97 2.95 17.36
C LEU A 121 -6.46 3.85 18.49
N THR A 122 -5.40 4.62 18.26
CA THR A 122 -4.97 5.70 19.17
C THR A 122 -5.49 7.05 18.65
N PRO A 123 -5.60 8.09 19.50
CA PRO A 123 -6.03 9.42 19.06
C PRO A 123 -4.99 10.14 18.16
N LEU A 124 -3.90 9.46 17.77
CA LEU A 124 -2.82 10.04 16.97
C LEU A 124 -3.34 10.58 15.63
N SER A 125 -4.16 9.81 14.91
CA SER A 125 -4.72 10.27 13.63
C SER A 125 -5.63 11.48 13.81
N ASP A 126 -6.48 11.50 14.83
CA ASP A 126 -7.36 12.64 15.13
C ASP A 126 -6.55 13.90 15.53
N ILE A 127 -5.49 13.73 16.33
CA ILE A 127 -4.58 14.82 16.71
C ILE A 127 -3.87 15.39 15.47
N MET A 128 -3.36 14.52 14.58
CA MET A 128 -2.71 14.95 13.35
C MET A 128 -3.67 15.68 12.41
N ILE A 129 -4.91 15.18 12.26
CA ILE A 129 -5.95 15.86 11.46
C ILE A 129 -6.22 17.25 12.03
N ASN A 130 -6.45 17.36 13.34
CA ASN A 130 -6.75 18.63 14.01
C ASN A 130 -5.56 19.60 13.97
N TRP A 131 -4.33 19.09 14.09
CA TRP A 131 -3.12 19.91 13.97
C TRP A 131 -2.96 20.43 12.54
N LEU A 132 -3.15 19.59 11.53
CA LEU A 132 -3.10 20.00 10.13
C LEU A 132 -4.18 21.04 9.80
N ASP A 133 -5.39 20.84 10.31
CA ASP A 133 -6.52 21.75 10.09
C ASP A 133 -6.28 23.13 10.72
N LYS A 134 -5.54 23.20 11.84
CA LYS A 134 -5.16 24.47 12.49
C LYS A 134 -3.98 25.18 11.82
N ASN A 135 -3.03 24.44 11.28
CA ASN A 135 -1.77 25.01 10.76
C ASN A 135 -1.79 25.27 9.25
N LEU A 136 -2.69 24.62 8.50
CA LEU A 136 -2.84 24.85 7.07
C LEU A 136 -3.98 25.84 6.81
N PRO A 137 -3.80 26.79 5.88
CA PRO A 137 -4.90 27.66 5.49
C PRO A 137 -6.03 26.82 4.90
N GLN A 138 -7.25 27.06 5.34
CA GLN A 138 -8.43 26.42 4.78
C GLN A 138 -8.63 26.95 3.36
N ILE A 139 -8.11 26.21 2.37
CA ILE A 139 -8.40 26.45 0.96
C ILE A 139 -9.86 26.04 0.73
N GLY A 140 -10.80 26.99 0.85
CA GLY A 140 -12.16 26.79 0.35
C GLY A 140 -13.35 27.29 1.18
N TYR A 141 -13.22 28.27 2.08
CA TYR A 141 -14.39 29.01 2.56
C TYR A 141 -14.36 30.45 2.04
N PRO A 142 -15.31 30.89 1.20
CA PRO A 142 -15.61 32.30 1.11
C PRO A 142 -16.16 32.75 2.47
N VAL A 143 -15.76 33.96 2.86
CA VAL A 143 -16.09 34.68 4.09
C VAL A 143 -17.58 34.62 4.42
#